data_AF-A0A0C2RRA5-F1
#
_entry.id   AF-A0A0C2RRA5-F1
#
_cell.length_a   1.000
_cell.length_b   1.000
_cell.length_c   1.000
_cell.angle_alpha   90.00
_cell.angle_beta   90.00
_cell.angle_gamma   90.00
#
_symmetry.space_group_name_H-M   'P 1'
#
loop_
_entity.id
_entity.type
_entity.pdbx_description
1 polymer ?
#
loop_
_entity_poly.entity_id
_entity_poly.type
_entity_poly.pdbx_seq_one_letter_code
_entity_poly.pdbx_strand_id
1 'polypeptide(L)' 'MSIESLLNEFETLQTQTQTGDQLDDLYADLMIKMEKTFEIPGIITGDWERENKPVSDLYRIIATSRLMRT' A
#
# COMPACT_ATOMS: atom_id res chain seq x y z
N MET A 1 14.33 1.74 -3.04
CA MET A 1 13.40 0.81 -2.34
C MET A 1 12.67 0.03 -3.41
N SER A 2 12.56 -1.29 -3.30
CA SER A 2 11.88 -2.14 -4.30
C SER A 2 10.44 -2.42 -3.89
N ILE A 3 9.61 -2.87 -4.84
CA ILE A 3 8.25 -3.32 -4.55
C ILE A 3 8.23 -4.52 -3.59
N GLU A 4 9.19 -5.44 -3.73
CA GLU A 4 9.33 -6.60 -2.84
C GLU A 4 9.58 -6.17 -1.39
N SER A 5 10.36 -5.09 -1.18
CA SER A 5 10.59 -4.53 0.15
C SER A 5 9.30 -4.00 0.78
N LEU A 6 8.42 -3.39 -0.01
CA LEU A 6 7.15 -2.84 0.47
C LEU A 6 6.11 -3.93 0.70
N LEU A 7 6.12 -4.99 -0.13
CA LEU A 7 5.33 -6.18 0.10
C LEU A 7 5.70 -6.86 1.43
N ASN A 8 7.00 -7.05 1.68
CA ASN A 8 7.47 -7.61 2.95
C ASN A 8 7.08 -6.74 4.15
N GLU A 9 7.15 -5.41 4.02
CA GLU A 9 6.71 -4.47 5.06
C GLU A 9 5.20 -4.64 5.32
N PHE A 10 4.39 -4.73 4.26
CA PHE A 10 2.95 -4.98 4.37
C PHE A 10 2.62 -6.32 5.05
N GLU A 11 3.25 -7.43 4.64
CA GLU A 11 3.04 -8.74 5.26
C GLU A 11 3.44 -8.75 6.75
N THR A 12 4.51 -8.02 7.08
CA THR A 12 4.94 -7.83 8.46
C THR A 12 3.88 -7.07 9.26
N LEU A 13 3.28 -6.01 8.69
CA LEU A 13 2.20 -5.28 9.34
C LEU A 13 0.95 -6.15 9.54
N GLN A 14 0.60 -6.99 8.56
CA GLN A 14 -0.55 -7.90 8.66
C GLN A 14 -0.41 -8.95 9.75
N THR A 15 0.82 -9.40 10.02
CA THR A 15 1.13 -10.43 11.03
C THR A 15 1.36 -9.85 12.43
N GLN A 16 1.59 -8.54 12.54
CA GLN A 16 1.75 -7.88 13.83
C GLN A 16 0.42 -7.77 14.60
N THR A 17 0.50 -8.02 15.91
CA THR A 17 -0.63 -7.90 16.84
C THR A 17 -0.79 -6.43 17.27
N GLN A 18 -1.17 -5.57 16.33
CA GLN A 18 -1.47 -4.16 16.62
C GLN A 18 -2.96 -3.92 16.80
N THR A 19 -3.33 -2.86 17.52
CA THR A 19 -4.73 -2.40 17.59
C THR A 19 -5.16 -1.85 16.22
N GLY A 20 -6.47 -1.90 15.93
CA GLY A 20 -7.01 -1.48 14.63
C GLY A 20 -6.56 -0.08 14.20
N ASP A 21 -6.56 0.87 15.14
CA ASP A 21 -6.18 2.26 14.89
C ASP A 21 -4.68 2.41 14.56
N GLN A 22 -3.80 1.72 15.30
CA GLN A 22 -2.35 1.76 15.05
C GLN A 22 -1.98 1.17 13.69
N LEU A 23 -2.70 0.13 13.28
CA LEU A 23 -2.48 -0.52 12.00
C LEU A 23 -2.96 0.36 10.84
N ASP A 24 -4.04 1.14 11.02
CA ASP A 24 -4.49 2.11 10.01
C ASP A 24 -3.44 3.20 9.75
N ASP A 25 -2.86 3.75 10.82
CA ASP A 25 -1.78 4.73 10.73
C ASP A 25 -0.57 4.16 9.97
N LEU A 26 -0.18 2.92 10.26
CA LEU A 26 0.95 2.28 9.57
C LEU A 26 0.66 1.96 8.10
N TYR A 27 -0.57 1.58 7.78
CA TYR A 27 -0.96 1.43 6.37
C TYR A 27 -1.00 2.77 5.65
N ALA A 28 -1.43 3.86 6.31
CA ALA A 28 -1.38 5.20 5.74
C ALA A 28 0.06 5.61 5.43
N ASP A 29 0.99 5.40 6.38
CA ASP A 29 2.42 5.66 6.18
C ASP A 29 3.01 4.83 5.03
N LEU A 30 2.62 3.56 4.92
CA LEU A 30 3.06 2.68 3.83
C LEU A 30 2.56 3.17 2.48
N MET A 31 1.30 3.62 2.39
CA MET A 31 0.74 4.21 1.18
C MET A 31 1.48 5.49 0.78
N ILE A 32 1.76 6.39 1.73
CA ILE A 32 2.52 7.62 1.48
C ILE A 32 3.94 7.31 0.96
N LYS A 33 4.60 6.28 1.51
CA LYS A 33 5.90 5.81 1.00
C LYS A 33 5.79 5.31 -0.44
N MET A 34 4.75 4.54 -0.76
CA MET A 34 4.51 4.04 -2.12
C MET A 34 4.28 5.17 -3.12
N GLU A 35 3.44 6.15 -2.76
CA GLU A 35 3.16 7.33 -3.59
C GLU A 35 4.44 8.08 -3.96
N LYS A 36 5.32 8.31 -2.97
CA LYS A 36 6.60 9.00 -3.20
C LYS A 36 7.61 8.16 -3.97
N THR A 37 7.64 6.84 -3.74
CA THR A 37 8.65 5.96 -4.32
C THR A 37 8.36 5.60 -5.77
N PHE A 38 7.09 5.42 -6.11
CA PHE A 38 6.65 5.01 -7.45
C PHE A 38 5.90 6.11 -8.21
N GLU A 39 5.92 7.34 -7.68
CA GLU A 39 5.26 8.50 -8.27
C GLU A 39 3.80 8.20 -8.63
N ILE A 40 3.07 7.57 -7.70
CA ILE A 40 1.68 7.17 -7.93
C ILE A 40 0.84 8.44 -8.15
N PRO A 41 0.18 8.58 -9.31
CA PRO A 41 -0.62 9.75 -9.60
C PRO A 41 -1.89 9.74 -8.75
N GLY A 42 -2.37 10.92 -8.36
CA GLY A 42 -3.65 11.06 -7.64
C GLY A 42 -4.86 10.50 -8.41
N ILE A 43 -4.74 10.36 -9.73
CA ILE A 43 -5.69 9.64 -10.58
C ILE A 43 -4.94 8.54 -11.31
N ILE A 44 -5.19 7.29 -10.92
CA ILE A 44 -4.63 6.11 -11.60
C ILE A 44 -5.33 5.91 -12.94
N THR A 45 -4.60 6.12 -14.03
CA THR A 45 -5.08 5.85 -15.39
C THR A 45 -4.81 4.40 -15.79
N GLY A 46 -5.55 3.88 -16.78
CA GLY A 46 -5.35 2.52 -17.27
C GLY A 46 -3.98 2.28 -17.91
N ASP A 47 -3.34 3.31 -18.44
CA ASP A 47 -1.99 3.21 -19.02
C ASP A 47 -0.93 3.11 -17.92
N TRP A 48 -1.01 3.98 -16.90
CA TRP A 48 -0.12 3.90 -15.74
C TRP A 48 -0.27 2.58 -15.01
N GLU A 49 -1.50 2.10 -14.82
CA GLU A 49 -1.79 0.82 -14.18
C GLU A 49 -1.20 -0.36 -14.97
N ARG A 50 -1.20 -0.30 -16.30
CA ARG A 50 -0.63 -1.38 -17.12
C ARG A 50 0.88 -1.47 -16.97
N GLU A 51 1.56 -0.33 -16.91
CA GLU A 51 3.01 -0.25 -16.75
C GLU A 51 3.45 -0.57 -15.32
N ASN A 52 2.66 -0.16 -14.33
CA ASN A 52 2.97 -0.28 -12.90
C ASN A 52 2.07 -1.28 -12.18
N LYS A 53 1.61 -2.31 -12.90
CA LYS A 53 0.62 -3.25 -12.41
C LYS A 53 0.94 -3.82 -11.01
N PRO A 54 2.17 -4.27 -10.71
CA PRO A 54 2.51 -4.77 -9.38
C PRO A 54 2.35 -3.71 -8.28
N VAL A 55 2.70 -2.45 -8.57
CA VAL A 55 2.56 -1.31 -7.64
C VAL A 55 1.09 -1.01 -7.40
N SER A 56 0.30 -0.91 -8.47
CA SER A 56 -1.14 -0.66 -8.42
C SER A 56 -1.86 -1.74 -7.60
N ASP A 57 -1.54 -3.02 -7.85
CA ASP A 57 -2.16 -4.14 -7.15
C ASP A 57 -1.87 -4.09 -5.65
N LEU A 58 -0.59 -3.91 -5.25
CA LEU A 58 -0.22 -3.78 -3.84
C LEU A 58 -0.88 -2.56 -3.18
N TYR A 59 -0.89 -1.41 -3.87
CA TYR A 59 -1.49 -0.18 -3.36
C TYR A 59 -3.00 -0.36 -3.08
N ARG A 60 -3.72 -1.03 -3.99
CA ARG A 60 -5.14 -1.37 -3.80
C ARG A 60 -5.36 -2.36 -2.66
N ILE A 61 -4.48 -3.35 -2.49
CA ILE A 61 -4.58 -4.33 -1.39
C ILE A 61 -4.45 -3.62 -0.03
N ILE A 62 -3.48 -2.71 0.10
CA ILE A 62 -3.29 -1.93 1.35
C ILE A 62 -4.52 -1.05 1.60
N ALA A 63 -4.99 -0.31 0.58
CA ALA A 63 -6.17 0.54 0.70
C ALA A 63 -7.43 -0.25 1.11
N THR A 64 -7.63 -1.44 0.54
CA THR A 64 -8.76 -2.31 0.89
C THR A 64 -8.64 -2.86 2.31
N SER A 65 -7.42 -3.17 2.75
CA SER A 65 -7.15 -3.66 4.10
C SER A 65 -7.49 -2.61 5.17
N ARG A 66 -7.33 -1.33 4.87
CA ARG A 66 -7.77 -0.21 5.72
C ARG A 66 -9.30 -0.14 5.82
N LEU A 67 -9.99 -0.20 4.67
CA LEU A 67 -11.45 -0.09 4.60
C LEU A 67 -12.21 -1.25 5.27
N MET A 68 -11.65 -2.46 5.27
CA MET A 68 -12.29 -3.62 5.91
C MET A 68 -12.20 -3.62 7.44
N ARG A 69 -11.43 -2.71 8.05
CA ARG A 69 -11.21 -2.66 9.50
C ARG A 69 -11.93 -1.51 10.22
N THR A 70 -12.49 -0.56 9.47
CA THR A 70 -13.51 0.41 9.92
C THR A 70 -14.90 -0.19 9.92
#